data_AF-A0A7H4N8L6-F1
#
_entry.id   AF-A0A7H4N8L6-F1
#
_cell.length_a   1.000
_cell.length_b   1.000
_cell.length_c   1.000
_cell.angle_alpha   90.00
_cell.angle_beta   90.00
_cell.angle_gamma   90.00
#
_symmetry.space_group_name_H-M   'P 1'
#
loop_
_entity.id
_entity.type
_entity.pdbx_description
1 polymer ?
#
loop_
_entity_poly.entity_id
_entity_poly.type
_entity_poly.pdbx_seq_one_letter_code
_entity_poly.pdbx_strand_id
1 'polypeptide(L)'
;MIVSPDGGGFSAATDSALANLGLARRVVLSVPHFLFMLETLRNSELVAVLPERLVRGAEGLTVVEPPLAVAGFEMLMLWHERWHRDPAHRWLRQQIVTSLEEKPC
;
A
#
# COMPACT_ATOMS: atom_id res chain seq x y z
N MET A 1 11.84 2.66 -5.08
CA MET A 1 11.65 1.32 -4.49
C MET A 1 10.28 0.78 -4.85
N ILE A 2 10.09 -0.53 -4.65
CA ILE A 2 8.82 -1.23 -4.89
C ILE A 2 8.55 -2.21 -3.74
N VAL A 3 7.27 -2.40 -3.40
CA VAL A 3 6.85 -3.52 -2.54
C VAL A 3 6.36 -4.64 -3.44
N SER A 4 6.99 -5.80 -3.32
CA SER A 4 6.56 -7.02 -3.99
C SER A 4 6.38 -8.10 -2.94
N PRO A 5 5.16 -8.64 -2.72
CA PRO A 5 4.91 -9.61 -1.64
C PRO A 5 5.82 -10.85 -1.66
N ASP A 6 6.30 -11.23 -2.84
CA ASP A 6 7.23 -12.33 -3.13
C ASP A 6 8.72 -11.89 -3.13
N GLY A 7 9.00 -10.59 -2.99
CA GLY A 7 10.35 -10.01 -3.01
C GLY A 7 11.08 -10.07 -4.36
N GLY A 8 10.52 -10.77 -5.36
CA GLY A 8 11.10 -10.98 -6.68
C GLY A 8 10.52 -10.09 -7.79
N GLY A 9 9.33 -9.53 -7.59
CA GLY A 9 8.72 -8.61 -8.54
C GLY A 9 9.41 -7.23 -8.56
N PHE A 10 9.69 -6.75 -9.77
CA PHE A 10 10.22 -5.40 -10.05
C PHE A 10 9.24 -4.53 -10.86
N SER A 11 7.96 -4.91 -10.91
CA SER A 11 6.91 -4.20 -11.64
C SER A 11 5.66 -4.05 -10.78
N ALA A 12 5.14 -2.84 -10.68
CA ALA A 12 3.89 -2.48 -9.97
C ALA A 12 3.06 -1.48 -10.81
N ALA A 13 1.89 -1.10 -10.29
CA ALA A 13 0.99 -0.14 -10.93
C ALA A 13 1.68 1.16 -11.38
N THR A 14 2.68 1.65 -10.63
CA THR A 14 3.49 2.81 -11.01
C THR A 14 4.30 2.56 -12.29
N ASP A 15 4.86 1.37 -12.48
CA ASP A 15 5.64 1.02 -13.67
C ASP A 15 4.73 0.96 -14.91
N SER A 16 3.53 0.40 -14.77
CA SER A 16 2.52 0.42 -15.83
C SER A 16 2.09 1.85 -16.20
N ALA A 17 1.87 2.70 -15.19
CA ALA A 17 1.46 4.07 -15.42
C ALA A 17 2.56 4.92 -16.10
N LEU A 18 3.83 4.69 -15.75
CA LEU A 18 4.97 5.29 -16.45
C LEU A 18 5.11 4.75 -17.89
N ALA A 19 4.96 3.44 -18.08
CA ALA A 19 5.07 2.81 -19.40
C ALA A 19 4.02 3.33 -20.39
N ASN A 20 2.80 3.61 -19.92
CA ASN A 20 1.74 4.24 -20.73
C ASN A 20 2.11 5.64 -21.25
N LEU A 21 3.07 6.31 -20.61
CA LEU A 21 3.63 7.60 -21.03
C LEU A 21 4.95 7.45 -21.80
N GLY A 22 5.39 6.22 -22.09
CA GLY A 22 6.69 5.93 -22.70
C GLY A 22 7.88 6.17 -21.76
N LEU A 23 7.64 6.27 -20.45
CA LEU A 23 8.65 6.49 -19.42
C LEU A 23 9.01 5.19 -18.72
N ALA A 24 10.21 5.14 -18.15
CA ALA A 24 10.67 4.06 -17.28
C ALA A 24 11.37 4.63 -16.05
N ARG A 25 11.28 3.92 -14.92
CA ARG A 25 12.02 4.23 -13.70
C ARG A 25 13.07 3.17 -13.42
N ARG A 26 14.09 3.53 -12.64
CA ARG A 26 15.08 2.59 -12.12
C ARG A 26 14.64 2.06 -10.76
N VAL A 27 14.29 0.78 -10.69
CA VAL A 27 13.97 0.11 -9.43
C VAL A 27 15.27 -0.42 -8.81
N VAL A 28 15.72 0.22 -7.72
CA VAL A 28 16.99 -0.12 -7.03
C VAL A 28 16.81 -1.19 -5.97
N LEU A 29 15.61 -1.30 -5.40
CA LEU A 29 15.32 -2.21 -4.30
C LEU A 29 13.84 -2.62 -4.32
N SER A 30 13.61 -3.93 -4.17
CA SER A 30 12.32 -4.58 -3.97
C SER A 30 12.28 -5.19 -2.58
N VAL A 31 11.20 -4.96 -1.84
CA VAL A 31 11.04 -5.44 -0.46
C VAL A 31 9.68 -6.09 -0.25
N PRO A 32 9.56 -7.09 0.64
CA PRO A 32 8.31 -7.84 0.81
C PRO A 32 7.24 -7.10 1.62
N HIS A 33 7.63 -6.13 2.45
CA HIS A 33 6.74 -5.52 3.42
C HIS A 33 6.92 -4.00 3.55
N PHE A 34 5.81 -3.29 3.73
CA PHE A 34 5.78 -1.84 3.83
C PHE A 34 6.55 -1.28 5.04
N LEU A 35 6.54 -1.96 6.19
CA LEU A 35 7.25 -1.48 7.39
C LEU A 35 8.76 -1.40 7.16
N PHE A 36 9.33 -2.39 6.47
CA PHE A 36 10.74 -2.37 6.09
C PHE A 36 11.04 -1.29 5.03
N MET A 37 10.09 -1.05 4.11
CA MET A 37 10.20 0.05 3.15
C MET A 37 10.28 1.41 3.85
N LEU A 38 9.42 1.69 4.83
CA LEU A 38 9.42 2.98 5.55
C LEU A 38 10.77 3.25 6.22
N GLU A 39 11.32 2.24 6.89
CA GLU A 39 12.62 2.40 7.55
C GLU A 39 13.76 2.58 6.55
N THR A 40 13.72 1.88 5.40
CA THR A 40 14.72 2.06 4.35
C THR A 40 14.65 3.45 3.73
N LEU A 41 13.45 3.98 3.50
CA LEU A 41 13.25 5.31 2.92
C LEU A 41 13.79 6.41 3.83
N ARG A 42 13.64 6.28 5.15
CA ARG A 42 14.20 7.25 6.11
C ARG A 42 15.72 7.33 6.09
N ASN A 43 16.37 6.23 5.73
CA ASN A 43 17.82 6.08 5.80
C ASN A 43 18.47 6.04 4.40
N SER A 44 17.79 6.49 3.35
CA SER A 44 18.31 6.49 1.98
C SER A 44 17.78 7.65 1.14
N GLU A 45 18.40 7.89 -0.03
CA GLU A 45 17.93 8.88 -1.02
C GLU A 45 16.95 8.27 -2.03
N LEU A 46 16.21 7.24 -1.63
CA LEU A 46 15.27 6.54 -2.50
C LEU A 46 13.86 7.09 -2.34
N VAL A 47 13.06 6.98 -3.40
CA VAL A 47 11.62 7.32 -3.40
C VAL A 47 10.77 6.10 -3.68
N ALA A 48 9.56 6.06 -3.13
CA ALA A 48 8.56 5.03 -3.38
C ALA A 48 7.16 5.64 -3.51
N VAL A 49 6.28 4.94 -4.23
CA VAL A 49 4.84 5.21 -4.23
C VAL A 49 4.20 4.25 -3.24
N LEU A 50 3.45 4.79 -2.29
CA LEU A 50 2.90 4.06 -1.14
C LEU A 50 1.41 4.39 -0.94
N PRO A 51 0.62 3.47 -0.36
CA PRO A 51 -0.71 3.79 0.14
C PRO A 51 -0.62 4.93 1.17
N GLU A 52 -1.40 6.00 0.97
CA GLU A 52 -1.38 7.21 1.80
C GLU A 52 -1.53 6.91 3.31
N ARG A 53 -2.41 5.97 3.65
CA ARG A 53 -2.67 5.55 5.03
C ARG A 53 -1.41 5.06 5.77
N LEU A 54 -0.42 4.51 5.06
CA LEU A 54 0.81 3.99 5.67
C LEU A 54 1.82 5.09 6.01
N VAL A 55 1.76 6.22 5.30
CA VAL A 55 2.68 7.35 5.51
C VAL A 55 2.05 8.47 6.33
N ARG A 56 0.74 8.40 6.60
CA ARG A 56 0.04 9.35 7.46
C ARG A 56 0.65 9.37 8.86
N GLY A 57 1.17 10.52 9.27
CA GLY A 57 1.84 10.70 10.56
C GLY A 57 3.23 10.06 10.64
N ALA A 58 3.81 9.61 9.51
CA ALA A 58 5.17 9.09 9.50
C ALA A 58 6.17 10.23 9.63
N GLU A 59 6.93 10.24 10.72
CA GLU A 59 8.05 11.18 10.90
C GLU A 59 9.26 10.76 10.04
N GLY A 60 10.08 11.75 9.67
CA GLY A 60 11.32 11.54 8.93
C GLY A 60 11.15 11.25 7.44
N LEU A 61 9.95 11.46 6.88
CA LEU A 61 9.66 11.31 5.45
C LEU A 61 8.97 12.55 4.91
N THR A 62 9.30 12.93 3.67
CA THR A 62 8.54 13.93 2.92
C THR A 62 7.53 13.22 2.04
N VAL A 63 6.25 13.50 2.25
CA VAL A 63 5.15 12.93 1.47
C VAL A 63 4.67 13.97 0.46
N VAL A 64 4.59 13.58 -0.81
CA VAL A 64 4.09 14.41 -1.91
C VAL A 64 3.16 13.60 -2.78
N GLU A 65 2.24 14.28 -3.46
CA GLU A 65 1.42 13.66 -4.50
C GLU A 65 2.30 13.11 -5.63
N PRO A 66 2.04 11.89 -6.13
CA PRO A 66 2.75 11.36 -7.28
C PRO A 66 2.57 12.28 -8.50
N PRO A 67 3.62 12.52 -9.31
CA PRO A 67 3.53 13.40 -10.48
C PRO A 67 2.74 12.81 -11.66
N LEU A 68 2.13 11.63 -11.46
CA LEU A 68 1.26 10.96 -12.43
C LEU A 68 0.15 10.22 -11.69
N ALA A 69 -0.97 10.01 -12.38
CA ALA A 69 -2.03 9.16 -11.87
C ALA A 69 -1.55 7.70 -11.82
N VAL A 70 -1.54 7.12 -10.63
CA VAL A 70 -1.25 5.70 -10.41
C VAL A 70 -2.55 5.03 -9.98
N ALA A 71 -2.91 3.93 -10.64
CA ALA A 71 -4.10 3.16 -10.26
C ALA A 71 -3.97 2.69 -8.81
N GLY A 72 -5.00 2.96 -8.01
CA GLY A 72 -5.11 2.45 -6.64
C GLY A 72 -5.42 0.95 -6.60
N PHE A 73 -5.73 0.46 -5.42
CA PHE A 73 -6.15 -0.92 -5.18
C PHE A 73 -7.35 -0.96 -4.25
N GLU A 74 -8.11 -2.04 -4.34
CA GLU A 74 -9.25 -2.30 -3.46
C GLU A 74 -8.80 -3.15 -2.27
N MET A 75 -9.25 -2.80 -1.07
CA MET A 75 -9.10 -3.64 0.12
C MET A 75 -10.36 -4.49 0.27
N LEU A 76 -10.20 -5.81 0.17
CA LEU A 76 -11.29 -6.76 0.29
C LEU A 76 -11.20 -7.50 1.63
N MET A 77 -12.34 -7.68 2.27
CA MET A 77 -12.48 -8.58 3.41
C MET A 77 -13.09 -9.89 2.91
N LEU A 78 -12.31 -10.97 2.99
CA LEU A 78 -12.71 -12.29 2.49
C LEU A 78 -12.90 -13.26 3.66
N TRP A 79 -13.94 -14.08 3.58
CA TRP A 79 -14.19 -15.16 4.54
C TRP A 79 -14.90 -16.31 3.84
N HIS A 80 -14.82 -17.50 4.44
CA HIS A 80 -15.52 -18.66 3.92
C HIS A 80 -17.01 -18.61 4.26
N GLU A 81 -17.88 -19.04 3.34
CA GLU A 81 -19.36 -18.98 3.48
C GLU A 81 -19.87 -19.59 4.79
N ARG A 82 -19.24 -20.69 5.24
CA ARG A 82 -19.52 -21.34 6.54
C ARG A 82 -19.56 -20.36 7.74
N TRP A 83 -18.75 -19.31 7.72
CA TRP A 83 -18.66 -18.32 8.80
C TRP A 83 -19.55 -17.09 8.57
N HIS A 84 -20.26 -17.02 7.44
CA HIS A 84 -21.07 -15.85 7.08
C HIS A 84 -22.12 -15.52 8.14
N ARG A 85 -22.73 -16.56 8.74
CA ARG A 85 -23.78 -16.44 9.76
C ARG A 85 -23.29 -16.56 11.20
N ASP A 86 -21.99 -16.79 11.41
CA ASP A 86 -21.43 -16.91 12.74
C ASP A 86 -21.48 -15.55 13.48
N PRO A 87 -22.08 -15.47 14.68
CA PRO A 87 -22.24 -14.21 15.41
C PRO A 87 -20.90 -13.53 15.77
N ALA A 88 -19.89 -14.30 16.17
CA ALA A 88 -18.59 -13.75 16.53
C ALA A 88 -17.86 -13.21 15.29
N HIS A 89 -17.93 -13.93 14.17
CA HIS A 89 -17.38 -13.48 12.90
C HIS A 89 -18.10 -12.25 12.36
N ARG A 90 -19.43 -12.18 12.49
CA ARG A 90 -20.20 -10.96 12.13
C ARG A 90 -19.80 -9.77 12.99
N TRP A 91 -19.71 -9.96 14.31
CA TRP A 91 -19.29 -8.92 15.24
C TRP A 91 -17.90 -8.38 14.86
N LEU A 92 -16.91 -9.24 14.66
CA LEU A 92 -15.55 -8.83 14.31
C LEU A 92 -15.50 -8.08 12.98
N ARG A 93 -16.18 -8.58 11.94
CA ARG A 93 -16.25 -7.89 10.64
C ARG A 93 -16.84 -6.49 10.79
N GLN A 94 -17.88 -6.35 11.62
CA GLN A 94 -18.49 -5.07 11.88
C GLN A 94 -17.55 -4.14 12.66
N GLN A 95 -16.81 -4.65 13.65
CA GLN A 95 -15.77 -3.85 14.32
C GLN A 95 -14.72 -3.33 13.34
N ILE A 96 -14.23 -4.19 12.43
CA ILE A 96 -13.27 -3.77 11.41
C ILE A 96 -13.85 -2.66 10.52
N VAL A 97 -15.09 -2.79 10.07
CA VAL A 97 -15.76 -1.75 9.26
C VAL A 97 -15.88 -0.44 10.04
N THR A 98 -16.36 -0.47 11.28
CA THR A 98 -16.47 0.72 12.12
C THR A 98 -15.12 1.42 12.32
N SER A 99 -14.04 0.65 12.53
CA SER A 99 -12.69 1.23 12.66
C SER A 99 -12.15 1.87 11.38
N LEU A 100 -12.73 1.58 10.21
CA LEU A 100 -12.41 2.26 8.95
C LEU A 100 -13.19 3.56 8.76
N GLU A 101 -14.35 3.69 9.41
CA GLU A 101 -15.22 4.87 9.37
C GLU A 101 -14.79 5.95 10.38
N GLU A 102 -14.03 5.57 11.41
CA GLU A 102 -13.48 6.51 12.39
C GLU A 102 -12.31 7.32 11.82
N LYS A 103 -12.69 8.53 11.36
CA LYS A 103 -11.90 9.73 11.01
C LYS A 103 -11.22 9.78 9.62
N PRO A 104 -11.81 10.53 8.68
CA PRO A 104 -11.03 11.51 7.95
C PRO A 104 -10.51 12.56 8.96
N CYS A 105 -9.19 12.72 9.02
CA CYS A 105 -8.55 13.89 9.60
C CYS A 105 -7.71 14.52 8.50
#